data_AF-A0A318CR17-F1
#
_entry.id   AF-A0A318CR17-F1
#
_cell.length_a   1.000
_cell.length_b   1.000
_cell.length_c   1.000
_cell.angle_alpha   90.00
_cell.angle_beta   90.00
_cell.angle_gamma   90.00
#
_symmetry.space_group_name_H-M   'P 1'
#
loop_
_entity.id
_entity.type
_entity.pdbx_description
1 polymer ?
#
loop_
_entity_poly.entity_id
_entity_poly.type
_entity_poly.pdbx_seq_one_letter_code
_entity_poly.pdbx_strand_id
1 'polypeptide(L)'
;MDKGKKTDLIVLMILLASIITIALILTSLGEKNKLERVAALSVLYNAGLGADYKTFLNSPTYLYDDRVLDAYSYFTDKNPSNELMLNNSIRMHNLPEERIFEYNSALKKLTQARTKKEYPDLERKVASLIESSKLLSDRSDLFRRRLSEEIYDSLVEFGGTKVEIIIGGRVRTLDLSKLDPAVVLSIMTVESSLNPFALMEERSIDESFSSYVYSRGLMQIYEMTLWTLNSWLRQSQINIKPEELWSVRNNIFLGMVYLAYANELLEERR
;
A
#
# COMPACT_ATOMS: atom_id res chain seq x y z
N MET A 1 30.88 -33.53 42.30
CA MET A 1 30.14 -32.77 41.25
C MET A 1 30.64 -33.29 39.90
N ASP A 2 29.85 -34.12 39.24
CA ASP A 2 30.26 -34.94 38.09
C ASP A 2 30.76 -34.13 36.90
N LYS A 3 31.91 -34.52 36.35
CA LYS A 3 32.47 -33.94 35.12
C LYS A 3 31.48 -34.03 33.95
N GLY A 4 30.67 -35.09 33.89
CA GLY A 4 29.61 -35.29 32.88
C GLY A 4 28.55 -34.18 32.87
N LYS A 5 28.07 -33.75 34.04
CA LYS A 5 27.08 -32.67 34.17
C LYS A 5 27.62 -31.31 33.71
N LYS A 6 28.93 -31.07 33.83
CA LYS A 6 29.56 -29.84 33.34
C LYS A 6 29.71 -29.84 31.81
N THR A 7 30.08 -30.97 31.22
CA THR A 7 30.14 -31.11 29.75
C THR A 7 28.76 -31.01 29.10
N ASP A 8 27.73 -31.62 29.70
CA ASP A 8 26.36 -31.52 29.19
C ASP A 8 25.82 -30.07 29.25
N LEU A 9 26.14 -29.34 30.32
CA LEU A 9 25.79 -27.93 30.45
C LEU A 9 26.48 -27.06 29.39
N ILE A 10 27.76 -27.31 29.11
CA ILE A 10 28.52 -26.60 28.06
C ILE A 10 27.92 -26.89 26.68
N VAL A 11 27.61 -28.16 26.39
CA VAL A 11 26.97 -28.56 25.12
C VAL A 11 25.60 -27.91 24.97
N LEU A 12 24.79 -27.88 26.04
CA LEU A 12 23.48 -27.22 26.04
C LEU A 12 23.60 -25.71 25.79
N MET A 13 24.57 -25.03 26.41
CA MET A 13 24.81 -23.59 26.18
C MET A 13 25.23 -23.31 24.73
N ILE A 14 26.10 -24.15 24.15
CA ILE A 14 26.51 -24.02 22.74
C ILE A 14 25.31 -24.24 21.81
N LEU A 15 24.47 -25.23 22.10
CA LEU A 15 23.26 -25.51 21.32
C LEU A 15 22.28 -24.32 21.36
N LEU A 16 22.00 -23.79 22.55
CA LEU A 16 21.15 -22.61 22.74
C LEU A 16 21.70 -21.38 22.02
N ALA A 17 22.99 -21.11 22.16
CA ALA A 17 23.64 -20.00 21.47
C ALA A 17 23.56 -20.15 19.94
N SER A 18 23.71 -21.38 19.43
CA SER A 18 23.57 -21.68 17.99
C SER A 18 22.13 -21.47 17.51
N ILE A 19 21.13 -21.94 18.26
CA ILE A 19 19.72 -21.74 17.92
C ILE A 19 19.38 -20.25 17.92
N ILE A 20 19.81 -19.49 18.92
CA ILE A 20 19.58 -18.04 19.00
C ILE A 20 20.25 -17.34 17.82
N THR A 21 21.49 -17.70 17.50
CA THR A 21 22.23 -17.09 16.38
C THR A 21 21.54 -17.37 15.04
N ILE A 22 21.14 -18.61 14.79
CA ILE A 22 20.41 -18.98 13.57
C ILE A 22 19.07 -18.26 13.50
N ALA A 23 18.33 -18.18 14.62
CA ALA A 23 17.08 -17.44 14.67
C ALA A 23 17.28 -15.96 14.32
N LEU A 24 18.31 -15.31 14.88
CA LEU A 24 18.65 -13.91 14.57
C LEU A 24 19.00 -13.70 13.09
N ILE A 25 19.78 -14.62 12.50
CA ILE A 25 20.12 -14.57 11.08
C ILE A 25 18.87 -14.71 10.22
N LEU A 26 18.00 -15.69 10.52
CA LEU A 26 16.76 -15.92 9.77
C LEU A 26 15.80 -14.74 9.88
N THR A 27 15.66 -14.13 11.06
CA THR A 27 14.84 -12.93 11.24
C THR A 27 15.39 -11.75 10.45
N SER A 28 16.71 -11.52 10.50
CA SER A 28 17.36 -10.43 9.77
C SER A 28 17.26 -10.60 8.26
N LEU A 29 17.44 -11.82 7.74
CA LEU A 29 17.25 -12.12 6.32
C LEU A 29 15.78 -11.96 5.90
N GLY A 30 14.85 -12.38 6.75
CA GLY A 30 13.42 -12.20 6.51
C GLY A 30 13.03 -10.72 6.41
N GLU A 31 13.53 -9.90 7.32
CA GLU A 31 13.33 -8.45 7.34
C GLU A 31 13.95 -7.78 6.12
N LYS A 32 15.21 -8.10 5.80
CA LYS A 32 15.89 -7.59 4.60
C LYS A 32 15.12 -7.91 3.32
N ASN A 33 14.69 -9.16 3.15
CA ASN A 33 13.89 -9.58 1.99
C ASN A 33 12.55 -8.86 1.91
N LYS A 34 11.95 -8.52 3.06
CA LYS A 34 10.71 -7.75 3.14
C LYS A 34 10.94 -6.33 2.65
N LEU A 35 11.95 -5.64 3.18
CA LEU A 35 12.29 -4.25 2.81
C LEU A 35 12.68 -4.14 1.33
N GLU A 36 13.50 -5.06 0.80
CA GLU A 36 13.83 -5.10 -0.63
C GLU A 36 12.57 -5.26 -1.51
N ARG A 37 11.59 -6.04 -1.05
CA ARG A 37 10.32 -6.22 -1.75
C ARG A 37 9.47 -4.96 -1.69
N VAL A 38 9.42 -4.27 -0.55
CA VAL A 38 8.71 -2.98 -0.42
C VAL A 38 9.32 -1.94 -1.35
N ALA A 39 10.65 -1.83 -1.38
CA ALA A 39 11.36 -0.91 -2.26
C ALA A 39 11.12 -1.23 -3.75
N ALA A 40 11.13 -2.50 -4.14
CA ALA A 40 10.81 -2.88 -5.50
C ALA A 40 9.34 -2.55 -5.88
N LEU A 41 8.39 -2.80 -4.98
CA LEU A 41 6.98 -2.46 -5.20
C LEU A 41 6.76 -0.96 -5.29
N SER A 42 7.42 -0.16 -4.46
CA SER A 42 7.30 1.31 -4.48
C SER A 42 7.81 1.88 -5.81
N VAL A 43 8.93 1.36 -6.32
CA VAL A 43 9.44 1.74 -7.65
C VAL A 43 8.45 1.35 -8.75
N LEU A 44 7.94 0.11 -8.76
CA LEU A 44 6.98 -0.32 -9.80
C LEU A 44 5.66 0.44 -9.72
N TYR A 45 5.28 0.90 -8.53
CA TYR A 45 4.13 1.78 -8.33
C TYR A 45 4.35 3.14 -8.98
N ASN A 46 5.47 3.79 -8.65
CA ASN A 46 5.73 5.17 -9.05
C ASN A 46 6.28 5.31 -10.48
N ALA A 47 7.22 4.45 -10.89
CA ALA A 47 7.85 4.49 -12.21
C ALA A 47 7.14 3.61 -13.26
N GLY A 48 6.17 2.79 -12.85
CA GLY A 48 5.38 1.93 -13.72
C GLY A 48 5.84 0.46 -13.73
N LEU A 49 4.91 -0.45 -14.09
CA LEU A 49 5.13 -1.91 -14.09
C LEU A 49 6.25 -2.40 -15.03
N GLY A 50 6.58 -1.61 -16.06
CA GLY A 50 7.65 -1.91 -17.00
C GLY A 50 9.02 -1.42 -16.57
N ALA A 51 9.12 -0.68 -15.46
CA ALA A 51 10.37 -0.07 -15.03
C ALA A 51 11.44 -1.11 -14.66
N ASP A 52 12.70 -0.80 -14.98
CA ASP A 52 13.85 -1.53 -14.44
C ASP A 52 14.10 -1.08 -13.01
N TYR A 53 13.34 -1.68 -12.08
CA TYR A 53 13.37 -1.27 -10.69
C TYR A 53 14.77 -1.38 -10.06
N LYS A 54 15.62 -2.31 -10.53
CA LYS A 54 16.98 -2.46 -10.01
C LYS A 54 17.85 -1.24 -10.32
N THR A 55 17.69 -0.64 -11.50
CA THR A 55 18.41 0.58 -11.87
C THR A 55 17.95 1.76 -11.01
N PHE A 56 16.65 1.87 -10.76
CA PHE A 56 16.09 2.90 -9.87
C PHE A 56 16.59 2.76 -8.42
N LEU A 57 16.58 1.55 -7.85
CA LEU A 57 17.06 1.29 -6.48
C LEU A 57 18.56 1.54 -6.29
N ASN A 58 19.34 1.51 -7.38
CA ASN A 58 20.77 1.85 -7.35
C ASN A 58 21.04 3.33 -7.68
N SER A 59 20.00 4.12 -7.99
CA SER A 59 20.13 5.52 -8.37
C SER A 59 20.13 6.42 -7.13
N PRO A 60 21.20 7.16 -6.83
CA PRO A 60 21.28 7.99 -5.63
C PRO A 60 20.34 9.21 -5.66
N THR A 61 19.75 9.52 -6.81
CA THR A 61 18.81 10.64 -6.98
C THR A 61 17.35 10.21 -6.91
N TYR A 62 17.07 8.91 -6.82
CA TYR A 62 15.72 8.39 -6.65
C TYR A 62 15.45 8.21 -5.16
N LEU A 63 14.58 9.04 -4.59
CA LEU A 63 14.31 9.08 -3.14
C LEU A 63 12.87 8.63 -2.79
N TYR A 64 12.13 8.12 -3.78
CA TYR A 64 10.73 7.78 -3.57
C TYR A 64 10.60 6.52 -2.71
N ASP A 65 11.39 5.50 -3.00
CA ASP A 65 11.41 4.25 -2.26
C ASP A 65 11.89 4.44 -0.82
N ASP A 66 12.90 5.26 -0.58
CA ASP A 66 13.35 5.61 0.77
C ASP A 66 12.20 6.17 1.62
N ARG A 67 11.43 7.13 1.08
CA ARG A 67 10.26 7.70 1.78
C ARG A 67 9.18 6.66 2.05
N VAL A 68 8.97 5.72 1.11
CA VAL A 68 8.01 4.61 1.31
C VAL A 68 8.53 3.64 2.38
N LEU A 69 9.84 3.36 2.43
CA LEU A 69 10.46 2.52 3.45
C LEU A 69 10.39 3.16 4.85
N ASP A 70 10.58 4.48 4.95
CA ASP A 70 10.41 5.22 6.20
C ASP A 70 8.96 5.11 6.72
N ALA A 71 7.98 5.36 5.83
CA ALA A 71 6.57 5.20 6.17
C ALA A 71 6.24 3.74 6.52
N TYR A 72 6.83 2.78 5.82
CA TYR A 72 6.65 1.36 6.09
C TYR A 72 7.16 0.95 7.44
N SER A 73 8.37 1.40 7.80
CA SER A 73 8.95 1.22 9.12
C SER A 73 8.02 1.78 10.19
N TYR A 74 7.50 3.01 10.01
CA TYR A 74 6.49 3.58 10.90
C TYR A 74 5.27 2.67 11.09
N PHE A 75 4.70 2.08 10.02
CA PHE A 75 3.52 1.21 10.17
C PHE A 75 3.85 -0.17 10.78
N THR A 76 5.02 -0.73 10.50
CA THR A 76 5.41 -2.06 11.00
C THR A 76 6.10 -2.07 12.35
N ASP A 77 6.65 -0.93 12.78
CA ASP A 77 7.37 -0.83 14.04
C ASP A 77 6.44 -1.00 15.23
N LYS A 78 6.87 -1.82 16.19
CA LYS A 78 6.14 -1.98 17.45
C LYS A 78 6.34 -0.80 18.41
N ASN A 79 7.32 0.06 18.12
CA ASN A 79 7.63 1.20 18.97
C ASN A 79 6.74 2.41 18.59
N PRO A 80 5.85 2.87 19.48
CA PRO A 80 4.93 3.97 19.19
C PRO A 80 5.61 5.34 19.12
N SER A 81 6.91 5.46 19.42
CA SER A 81 7.64 6.73 19.44
C SER A 81 8.16 7.21 18.09
N ASN A 82 8.05 6.40 17.03
CA ASN A 82 8.45 6.85 15.71
C ASN A 82 7.43 7.86 15.18
N GLU A 83 7.86 9.10 14.95
CA GLU A 83 7.03 10.14 14.36
C GLU A 83 7.22 10.14 12.84
N LEU A 84 6.12 10.01 12.10
CA LEU A 84 6.11 10.17 10.65
C LEU A 84 5.49 11.52 10.31
N MET A 85 6.27 12.40 9.68
CA MET A 85 5.78 13.71 9.27
C MET A 85 5.11 13.63 7.89
N LEU A 86 3.83 13.99 7.83
CA LEU A 86 3.10 14.09 6.57
C LEU A 86 3.54 15.32 5.77
N ASN A 87 3.57 15.18 4.44
CA ASN A 87 3.82 16.29 3.54
C ASN A 87 2.61 17.24 3.54
N ASN A 88 2.87 18.53 3.79
CA ASN A 88 1.84 19.57 3.85
C ASN A 88 1.68 20.36 2.54
N SER A 89 2.44 20.02 1.50
CA SER A 89 2.50 20.76 0.23
C SER A 89 1.80 20.01 -0.92
N ILE A 90 0.75 19.26 -0.62
CA ILE A 90 -0.02 18.51 -1.61
C ILE A 90 -1.16 19.39 -2.10
N ARG A 91 -1.27 19.55 -3.43
CA ARG A 91 -2.38 20.27 -4.05
C ARG A 91 -3.68 19.51 -3.80
N MET A 92 -4.75 20.24 -3.49
CA MET A 92 -6.05 19.65 -3.18
C MET A 92 -7.11 20.13 -4.16
N HIS A 93 -8.05 19.25 -4.50
CA HIS A 93 -9.25 19.61 -5.22
C HIS A 93 -10.41 19.84 -4.25
N ASN A 94 -11.21 20.89 -4.47
CA ASN A 94 -12.35 21.17 -3.61
C ASN A 94 -13.57 20.37 -4.07
N LEU A 95 -14.02 19.41 -3.25
CA LEU A 95 -15.12 18.51 -3.54
C LEU A 95 -16.00 18.35 -2.29
N PRO A 96 -17.31 18.06 -2.46
CA PRO A 96 -18.16 17.68 -1.35
C PRO A 96 -17.64 16.43 -0.65
N GLU A 97 -17.66 16.41 0.68
CA GLU A 97 -17.16 15.29 1.49
C GLU A 97 -17.91 13.98 1.19
N GLU A 98 -19.18 14.04 0.77
CA GLU A 98 -19.98 12.86 0.45
C GLU A 98 -19.36 12.04 -0.69
N ARG A 99 -18.76 12.72 -1.68
CA ARG A 99 -18.11 12.08 -2.83
C ARG A 99 -16.92 11.21 -2.43
N ILE A 100 -16.28 11.52 -1.30
CA ILE A 100 -15.13 10.76 -0.77
C ILE A 100 -15.56 9.37 -0.29
N PHE A 101 -16.82 9.22 0.14
CA PHE A 101 -17.36 7.98 0.70
C PHE A 101 -18.35 7.26 -0.22
N GLU A 102 -18.68 7.84 -1.39
CA GLU A 102 -19.36 7.11 -2.45
C GLU A 102 -18.42 6.03 -3.01
N TYR A 103 -18.91 4.86 -3.38
CA TYR A 103 -18.06 3.82 -3.99
C TYR A 103 -18.84 2.93 -4.94
N ASN A 104 -18.12 2.27 -5.84
CA ASN A 104 -18.71 1.43 -6.86
C ASN A 104 -19.38 0.20 -6.22
N SER A 105 -20.68 0.03 -6.48
CA SER A 105 -21.49 -1.03 -5.88
C SER A 105 -21.00 -2.46 -6.19
N ALA A 106 -20.25 -2.66 -7.28
CA ALA A 106 -19.64 -3.95 -7.61
C ALA A 106 -18.60 -4.37 -6.55
N LEU A 107 -17.89 -3.41 -5.95
CA LEU A 107 -16.91 -3.68 -4.89
C LEU A 107 -17.57 -4.25 -3.64
N LYS A 108 -18.82 -3.88 -3.35
CA LYS A 108 -19.58 -4.42 -2.22
C LYS A 108 -19.78 -5.93 -2.32
N LYS A 109 -19.90 -6.46 -3.54
CA LYS A 109 -20.07 -7.91 -3.77
C LYS A 109 -18.79 -8.70 -3.52
N LEU A 110 -17.62 -8.06 -3.68
CA LEU A 110 -16.32 -8.71 -3.50
C LEU A 110 -15.98 -8.99 -2.03
N THR A 111 -16.44 -8.14 -1.12
CA THR A 111 -16.05 -8.18 0.30
C THR A 111 -17.04 -8.93 1.19
N GLN A 112 -18.17 -9.39 0.64
CA GLN A 112 -19.18 -10.16 1.37
C GLN A 112 -18.67 -11.58 1.69
N ALA A 113 -18.77 -11.97 2.96
CA ALA A 113 -18.56 -13.34 3.49
C ALA A 113 -17.13 -13.79 3.86
N ARG A 114 -16.17 -12.90 4.14
CA ARG A 114 -14.82 -13.30 4.59
C ARG A 114 -14.49 -12.85 6.01
N THR A 115 -13.87 -13.73 6.79
CA THR A 115 -13.32 -13.41 8.11
C THR A 115 -12.20 -12.39 7.94
N LYS A 116 -12.39 -11.19 8.51
CA LYS A 116 -11.43 -10.10 8.45
C LYS A 116 -10.28 -10.39 9.41
N LYS A 117 -9.04 -10.33 8.92
CA LYS A 117 -7.86 -10.30 9.79
C LYS A 117 -7.67 -8.88 10.27
N GLU A 118 -7.78 -8.67 11.58
CA GLU A 118 -7.66 -7.35 12.19
C GLU A 118 -6.20 -6.98 12.45
N TYR A 119 -5.91 -5.68 12.35
CA TYR A 119 -4.60 -5.09 12.62
C TYR A 119 -4.75 -3.84 13.49
N PRO A 120 -4.98 -3.99 14.82
CA PRO A 120 -5.30 -2.86 15.70
C PRO A 120 -4.22 -1.77 15.74
N ASP A 121 -2.95 -2.17 15.62
CA ASP A 121 -1.83 -1.21 15.57
C ASP A 121 -1.84 -0.37 14.30
N LEU A 122 -2.24 -0.94 13.16
CA LEU A 122 -2.39 -0.18 11.91
C LEU A 122 -3.55 0.80 12.01
N GLU A 123 -4.70 0.36 12.52
CA GLU A 123 -5.88 1.21 12.73
C GLU A 123 -5.54 2.47 13.55
N ARG A 124 -4.87 2.27 14.69
CA ARG A 124 -4.42 3.36 15.58
C ARG A 124 -3.46 4.32 14.88
N LYS A 125 -2.50 3.80 14.11
CA LYS A 125 -1.53 4.64 13.38
C LYS A 125 -2.17 5.44 12.26
N VAL A 126 -3.11 4.84 11.52
CA VAL A 126 -3.90 5.55 10.49
C VAL A 126 -4.68 6.71 11.12
N ALA A 127 -5.41 6.43 12.20
CA ALA A 127 -6.16 7.46 12.93
C ALA A 127 -5.25 8.60 13.41
N SER A 128 -4.09 8.27 14.00
CA SER A 128 -3.12 9.26 14.49
C SER A 128 -2.56 10.15 13.38
N LEU A 129 -2.24 9.59 12.20
CA LEU A 129 -1.75 10.38 11.07
C LEU A 129 -2.84 11.30 10.49
N ILE A 130 -4.08 10.83 10.40
CA ILE A 130 -5.19 11.65 9.91
C ILE A 130 -5.51 12.79 10.89
N GLU A 131 -5.47 12.50 12.20
CA GLU A 131 -5.68 13.50 13.25
C GLU A 131 -4.59 14.60 13.22
N SER A 132 -3.34 14.21 12.99
CA SER A 132 -2.19 15.13 12.93
C SER A 132 -2.00 15.82 11.57
N SER A 133 -2.79 15.48 10.56
CA SER A 133 -2.67 16.03 9.20
C SER A 133 -3.10 17.49 9.14
N LYS A 134 -2.15 18.39 8.82
CA LYS A 134 -2.46 19.82 8.60
C LYS A 134 -3.32 20.05 7.37
N LEU A 135 -3.28 19.15 6.38
CA LEU A 135 -4.11 19.25 5.17
C LEU A 135 -5.59 18.97 5.44
N LEU A 136 -5.91 18.33 6.56
CA LEU A 136 -7.26 17.96 6.97
C LEU A 136 -7.70 18.69 8.24
N SER A 137 -6.94 19.69 8.70
CA SER A 137 -7.20 20.36 9.98
C SER A 137 -8.50 21.17 9.98
N ASP A 138 -8.91 21.68 8.81
CA ASP A 138 -10.14 22.44 8.61
C ASP A 138 -11.39 21.54 8.47
N ARG A 139 -11.22 20.22 8.38
CA ARG A 139 -12.31 19.24 8.35
C ARG A 139 -12.81 18.93 9.76
N SER A 140 -14.03 18.40 9.85
CA SER A 140 -14.64 18.03 11.14
C SER A 140 -13.99 16.78 11.74
N ASP A 141 -14.06 16.62 13.07
CA ASP A 141 -13.64 15.39 13.75
C ASP A 141 -14.38 14.16 13.24
N LEU A 142 -15.68 14.32 12.94
CA LEU A 142 -16.50 13.26 12.35
C LEU A 142 -15.96 12.82 10.99
N PHE A 143 -15.59 13.77 10.13
CA PHE A 143 -14.99 13.46 8.83
C PHE A 143 -13.66 12.72 9.00
N ARG A 144 -12.75 13.25 9.84
CA ARG A 144 -11.42 12.63 10.08
C ARG A 144 -11.55 11.20 10.60
N ARG A 145 -12.44 10.97 11.57
CA ARG A 145 -12.72 9.64 12.10
C ARG A 145 -13.28 8.69 11.04
N ARG A 146 -14.28 9.15 10.27
CA ARG A 146 -14.86 8.34 9.19
C ARG A 146 -13.82 8.01 8.12
N LEU A 147 -12.94 8.95 7.79
CA LEU A 147 -11.84 8.73 6.85
C LEU A 147 -10.86 7.67 7.38
N SER A 148 -10.48 7.73 8.65
CA SER A 148 -9.60 6.71 9.25
C SER A 148 -10.21 5.32 9.24
N GLU A 149 -11.49 5.23 9.61
CA GLU A 149 -12.26 3.98 9.60
C GLU A 149 -12.35 3.43 8.16
N GLU A 150 -12.73 4.27 7.19
CA GLU A 150 -12.90 3.85 5.79
C GLU A 150 -11.59 3.38 5.13
N ILE A 151 -10.46 4.04 5.42
CA ILE A 151 -9.14 3.62 4.92
C ILE A 151 -8.77 2.26 5.51
N TYR A 152 -8.88 2.10 6.83
CA TYR A 152 -8.55 0.85 7.51
C TYR A 152 -9.46 -0.30 7.05
N ASP A 153 -10.77 -0.09 7.03
CA ASP A 153 -11.76 -1.08 6.60
C ASP A 153 -11.54 -1.49 5.16
N SER A 154 -11.23 -0.55 4.25
CA SER A 154 -10.91 -0.86 2.86
C SER A 154 -9.72 -1.82 2.75
N LEU A 155 -8.64 -1.56 3.49
CA LEU A 155 -7.44 -2.40 3.45
C LEU A 155 -7.71 -3.81 3.99
N VAL A 156 -8.43 -3.91 5.11
CA VAL A 156 -8.76 -5.20 5.73
C VAL A 156 -9.73 -6.01 4.86
N GLU A 157 -10.75 -5.36 4.30
CA GLU A 157 -11.76 -6.02 3.48
C GLU A 157 -11.19 -6.48 2.14
N PHE A 158 -10.49 -5.61 1.42
CA PHE A 158 -9.89 -5.97 0.14
C PHE A 158 -8.70 -6.92 0.32
N GLY A 159 -7.95 -6.82 1.42
CA GLY A 159 -6.90 -7.78 1.78
C GLY A 159 -7.41 -9.20 1.98
N GLY A 160 -8.72 -9.41 2.10
CA GLY A 160 -9.33 -10.74 2.10
C GLY A 160 -9.70 -11.26 0.71
N THR A 161 -9.57 -10.49 -0.38
CA THR A 161 -10.27 -10.71 -1.65
C THR A 161 -9.39 -11.32 -2.75
N LYS A 162 -10.00 -12.10 -3.65
CA LYS A 162 -9.38 -12.54 -4.92
C LYS A 162 -10.08 -11.85 -6.08
N VAL A 163 -9.32 -11.34 -7.03
CA VAL A 163 -9.84 -10.57 -8.17
C VAL A 163 -9.35 -11.17 -9.48
N GLU A 164 -10.26 -11.40 -10.40
CA GLU A 164 -9.90 -11.82 -11.77
C GLU A 164 -9.61 -10.59 -12.64
N ILE A 165 -8.46 -10.65 -13.31
CA ILE A 165 -8.01 -9.62 -14.23
C ILE A 165 -7.65 -10.23 -15.59
N ILE A 166 -7.77 -9.43 -16.66
CA ILE A 166 -7.35 -9.82 -18.01
C ILE A 166 -6.16 -8.98 -18.45
N ILE A 167 -5.03 -9.63 -18.72
CA ILE A 167 -3.84 -8.97 -19.26
C ILE A 167 -3.37 -9.71 -20.51
N GLY A 168 -3.25 -8.98 -21.62
CA GLY A 168 -2.84 -9.58 -22.90
C GLY A 168 -3.73 -10.73 -23.36
N GLY A 169 -5.03 -10.68 -23.04
CA GLY A 169 -6.01 -11.73 -23.34
C GLY A 169 -5.98 -12.96 -22.43
N ARG A 170 -5.14 -12.97 -21.38
CA ARG A 170 -5.08 -14.06 -20.39
C ARG A 170 -5.75 -13.64 -19.09
N VAL A 171 -6.58 -14.53 -18.55
CA VAL A 171 -7.17 -14.35 -17.22
C VAL A 171 -6.14 -14.72 -16.15
N ARG A 172 -5.95 -13.86 -15.17
CA ARG A 172 -5.13 -14.08 -13.97
C ARG A 172 -5.99 -13.82 -12.74
N THR A 173 -5.77 -14.60 -11.68
CA THR A 173 -6.44 -14.41 -10.40
C THR A 173 -5.45 -13.80 -9.40
N LEU A 174 -5.61 -12.52 -9.12
CA LEU A 174 -4.82 -11.83 -8.10
C LEU A 174 -5.37 -12.15 -6.72
N ASP A 175 -4.50 -12.60 -5.82
CA ASP A 175 -4.81 -12.79 -4.41
C ASP A 175 -4.34 -11.56 -3.61
N LEU A 176 -5.27 -10.67 -3.26
CA LEU A 176 -4.94 -9.42 -2.57
C LEU A 176 -4.44 -9.66 -1.14
N SER A 177 -4.66 -10.84 -0.56
CA SER A 177 -4.14 -11.19 0.76
C SER A 177 -2.62 -11.37 0.81
N LYS A 178 -1.99 -11.45 -0.37
CA LYS A 178 -0.52 -11.49 -0.49
C LYS A 178 0.13 -10.12 -0.37
N LEU A 179 -0.66 -9.03 -0.38
CA LEU A 179 -0.17 -7.70 -0.11
C LEU A 179 -0.17 -7.44 1.39
N ASP A 180 0.95 -6.95 1.91
CA ASP A 180 1.02 -6.41 3.26
C ASP A 180 0.28 -5.05 3.29
N PRO A 181 -0.79 -4.88 4.09
CA PRO A 181 -1.53 -3.62 4.17
C PRO A 181 -0.66 -2.41 4.53
N ALA A 182 0.43 -2.64 5.29
CA ALA A 182 1.38 -1.59 5.63
C ALA A 182 2.07 -1.01 4.38
N VAL A 183 2.33 -1.82 3.34
CA VAL A 183 2.91 -1.31 2.08
C VAL A 183 1.95 -0.36 1.37
N VAL A 184 0.67 -0.72 1.32
CA VAL A 184 -0.36 0.11 0.68
C VAL A 184 -0.50 1.44 1.42
N LEU A 185 -0.53 1.40 2.76
CA LEU A 185 -0.54 2.60 3.60
C LEU A 185 0.68 3.49 3.37
N SER A 186 1.89 2.91 3.34
CA SER A 186 3.12 3.66 3.10
C SER A 186 3.10 4.40 1.77
N ILE A 187 2.62 3.75 0.71
CA ILE A 187 2.47 4.37 -0.60
C ILE A 187 1.44 5.51 -0.51
N MET A 188 0.26 5.28 0.07
CA MET A 188 -0.73 6.37 0.23
C MET A 188 -0.20 7.55 1.05
N THR A 189 0.63 7.29 2.07
CA THR A 189 1.26 8.33 2.87
C THR A 189 2.21 9.18 2.02
N VAL A 190 3.03 8.56 1.18
CA VAL A 190 3.98 9.29 0.32
C VAL A 190 3.27 9.99 -0.84
N GLU A 191 2.26 9.35 -1.43
CA GLU A 191 1.51 9.87 -2.58
C GLU A 191 0.58 11.03 -2.22
N SER A 192 -0.19 10.88 -1.14
CA SER A 192 -1.28 11.80 -0.83
C SER A 192 -1.26 12.36 0.58
N SER A 193 -0.29 11.99 1.44
CA SER A 193 -0.36 12.27 2.88
C SER A 193 -1.68 11.79 3.51
N LEU A 194 -2.21 10.66 3.03
CA LEU A 194 -3.53 10.13 3.40
C LEU A 194 -4.70 11.11 3.15
N ASN A 195 -4.53 12.05 2.21
CA ASN A 195 -5.54 13.04 1.87
C ASN A 195 -6.33 12.61 0.62
N PRO A 196 -7.62 12.27 0.73
CA PRO A 196 -8.40 11.82 -0.42
C PRO A 196 -8.69 12.95 -1.42
N PHE A 197 -8.47 14.22 -1.06
CA PHE A 197 -8.60 15.37 -1.96
C PHE A 197 -7.34 15.65 -2.78
N ALA A 198 -6.27 14.87 -2.61
CA ALA A 198 -5.00 15.08 -3.27
C ALA A 198 -5.13 15.02 -4.81
N LEU A 199 -4.56 16.02 -5.47
CA LEU A 199 -4.58 16.20 -6.93
C LEU A 199 -3.17 16.55 -7.40
N MET A 200 -2.61 15.77 -8.32
CA MET A 200 -1.37 16.11 -8.99
C MET A 200 -1.61 16.25 -10.49
N GLU A 201 -1.13 17.34 -11.06
CA GLU A 201 -1.14 17.58 -12.50
C GLU A 201 0.03 16.84 -13.14
N GLU A 202 -0.26 16.01 -14.12
CA GLU A 202 0.73 15.22 -14.84
C GLU A 202 1.04 15.88 -16.18
N ARG A 203 2.21 15.58 -16.76
CA ARG A 203 2.49 15.98 -18.15
C ARG A 203 1.75 15.04 -19.08
N SER A 204 0.89 15.60 -19.94
CA SER A 204 0.20 14.77 -20.93
C SER A 204 1.20 14.21 -21.92
N ILE A 205 1.06 12.93 -22.26
CA ILE A 205 1.78 12.33 -23.38
C ILE A 205 1.15 12.81 -24.71
N ASP A 206 -0.12 13.23 -24.69
CA ASP A 206 -0.86 13.80 -25.82
C ASP A 206 -2.04 14.67 -25.31
N GLU A 207 -1.97 16.00 -25.50
CA GLU A 207 -3.01 16.95 -25.06
C GLU A 207 -4.37 16.76 -25.77
N SER A 208 -4.42 15.98 -26.85
CA SER A 208 -5.66 15.67 -27.58
C SER A 208 -6.46 14.50 -26.99
N PHE A 209 -5.88 13.74 -26.05
CA PHE A 209 -6.42 12.45 -25.61
C PHE A 209 -7.38 12.54 -24.41
N SER A 210 -7.18 13.50 -23.51
CA SER A 210 -8.08 13.75 -22.38
C SER A 210 -7.92 15.17 -21.84
N SER A 211 -9.04 15.79 -21.46
CA SER A 211 -9.08 17.03 -20.68
C SER A 211 -8.64 16.84 -19.22
N TYR A 212 -8.27 15.62 -18.83
CA TYR A 212 -8.01 15.22 -17.46
C TYR A 212 -6.64 14.56 -17.32
N VAL A 213 -5.62 15.39 -17.16
CA VAL A 213 -4.22 14.96 -17.06
C VAL A 213 -3.80 15.01 -15.59
N TYR A 214 -4.48 14.22 -14.75
CA TYR A 214 -4.32 14.30 -13.31
C TYR A 214 -4.26 12.93 -12.62
N SER A 215 -3.42 12.86 -11.60
CA SER A 215 -3.39 11.81 -10.58
C SER A 215 -4.26 12.24 -9.40
N ARG A 216 -5.07 11.31 -8.86
CA ARG A 216 -6.14 11.65 -7.90
C ARG A 216 -6.22 10.69 -6.71
N GLY A 217 -6.68 11.23 -5.59
CA GLY A 217 -7.08 10.46 -4.41
C GLY A 217 -5.89 9.90 -3.63
N LEU A 218 -6.16 8.94 -2.75
CA LEU A 218 -5.19 8.46 -1.75
C LEU A 218 -3.93 7.82 -2.34
N MET A 219 -4.11 7.07 -3.41
CA MET A 219 -3.08 6.36 -4.16
C MET A 219 -2.54 7.20 -5.33
N GLN A 220 -3.04 8.42 -5.58
CA GLN A 220 -2.65 9.24 -6.73
C GLN A 220 -2.71 8.47 -8.07
N ILE A 221 -3.86 7.86 -8.36
CA ILE A 221 -4.02 7.06 -9.59
C ILE A 221 -4.08 8.01 -10.80
N TYR A 222 -3.10 7.89 -11.70
CA TYR A 222 -3.12 8.56 -12.98
C TYR A 222 -4.23 8.04 -13.88
N GLU A 223 -4.83 8.92 -14.68
CA GLU A 223 -5.97 8.58 -15.52
C GLU A 223 -5.70 7.44 -16.53
N MET A 224 -4.53 7.42 -17.18
CA MET A 224 -4.18 6.30 -18.08
C MET A 224 -4.03 4.98 -17.33
N THR A 225 -3.57 5.04 -16.08
CA THR A 225 -3.53 3.87 -15.19
C THR A 225 -4.94 3.40 -14.86
N LEU A 226 -5.89 4.30 -14.60
CA LEU A 226 -7.30 3.96 -14.42
C LEU A 226 -7.86 3.22 -15.65
N TRP A 227 -7.65 3.76 -16.86
CA TRP A 227 -8.13 3.12 -18.09
C TRP A 227 -7.56 1.71 -18.28
N THR A 228 -6.27 1.55 -17.96
CA THR A 228 -5.60 0.25 -17.97
C THR A 228 -6.23 -0.71 -16.97
N LEU A 229 -6.42 -0.29 -15.71
CA LEU A 229 -7.02 -1.11 -14.66
C LEU A 229 -8.48 -1.49 -14.98
N ASN A 230 -9.29 -0.57 -15.51
CA ASN A 230 -10.65 -0.85 -15.96
C ASN A 230 -10.66 -1.89 -17.09
N SER A 231 -9.70 -1.83 -18.01
CA SER A 231 -9.58 -2.83 -19.08
C SER A 231 -9.29 -4.23 -18.51
N TRP A 232 -8.49 -4.31 -17.45
CA TRP A 232 -8.17 -5.56 -16.76
C TRP A 232 -9.36 -6.11 -16.00
N LEU A 233 -10.12 -5.25 -15.33
CA LEU A 233 -11.23 -5.61 -14.44
C LEU A 233 -12.57 -5.84 -15.17
N ARG A 234 -12.58 -5.74 -16.50
CA ARG A 234 -13.80 -5.81 -17.32
C ARG A 234 -14.67 -7.05 -17.04
N GLN A 235 -14.07 -8.22 -16.81
CA GLN A 235 -14.81 -9.45 -16.48
C GLN A 235 -15.44 -9.44 -15.08
N SER A 236 -14.80 -8.74 -14.14
CA SER A 236 -15.30 -8.54 -12.78
C SER A 236 -16.47 -7.55 -12.71
N GLN A 237 -16.92 -7.00 -13.86
CA GLN A 237 -17.96 -5.96 -13.97
C GLN A 237 -17.64 -4.68 -13.16
N ILE A 238 -16.36 -4.46 -12.85
CA ILE A 238 -15.90 -3.26 -12.16
C ILE A 238 -15.43 -2.29 -13.23
N ASN A 239 -16.07 -1.13 -13.27
CA ASN A 239 -15.72 -0.03 -14.15
C ASN A 239 -15.86 1.27 -13.35
N ILE A 240 -14.71 1.81 -12.94
CA ILE A 240 -14.63 3.03 -12.12
C ILE A 240 -14.38 4.21 -13.06
N LYS A 241 -15.19 5.25 -12.97
CA LYS A 241 -15.04 6.46 -13.78
C LYS A 241 -13.99 7.41 -13.18
N PRO A 242 -13.43 8.35 -13.97
CA PRO A 242 -12.45 9.31 -13.45
C PRO A 242 -12.92 10.11 -12.22
N GLU A 243 -14.20 10.52 -12.18
CA GLU A 243 -14.79 11.22 -11.04
C GLU A 243 -14.94 10.34 -9.79
N GLU A 244 -14.93 9.02 -9.95
CA GLU A 244 -15.03 8.07 -8.86
C GLU A 244 -13.66 7.77 -8.22
N LEU A 245 -12.56 8.34 -8.73
CA LEU A 245 -11.21 8.24 -8.14
C LEU A 245 -11.06 8.97 -6.81
N TRP A 246 -11.96 9.90 -6.49
CA TRP A 246 -12.01 10.60 -5.21
C TRP A 246 -12.52 9.73 -4.06
N SER A 247 -13.22 8.63 -4.39
CA SER A 247 -13.68 7.64 -3.44
C SER A 247 -12.50 6.94 -2.76
N VAL A 248 -12.46 6.96 -1.44
CA VAL A 248 -11.45 6.24 -0.63
C VAL A 248 -11.39 4.77 -1.05
N ARG A 249 -12.55 4.11 -1.09
CA ARG A 249 -12.63 2.67 -1.36
C ARG A 249 -12.21 2.31 -2.78
N ASN A 250 -12.71 3.04 -3.77
CA ASN A 250 -12.38 2.76 -5.18
C ASN A 250 -10.88 2.95 -5.41
N ASN A 251 -10.32 4.02 -4.84
CA ASN A 251 -8.92 4.39 -5.03
C ASN A 251 -7.98 3.37 -4.35
N ILE A 252 -8.28 2.95 -3.12
CA ILE A 252 -7.54 1.87 -2.43
C ILE A 252 -7.65 0.55 -3.20
N PHE A 253 -8.87 0.17 -3.63
CA PHE A 253 -9.08 -1.08 -4.37
C PHE A 253 -8.22 -1.14 -5.63
N LEU A 254 -8.27 -0.09 -6.47
CA LEU A 254 -7.50 -0.02 -7.70
C LEU A 254 -5.99 -0.04 -7.43
N GLY A 255 -5.53 0.69 -6.40
CA GLY A 255 -4.14 0.67 -5.96
C GLY A 255 -3.69 -0.73 -5.52
N MET A 256 -4.52 -1.45 -4.77
CA MET A 256 -4.25 -2.83 -4.37
C MET A 256 -4.23 -3.79 -5.56
N VAL A 257 -5.12 -3.65 -6.55
CA VAL A 257 -5.08 -4.45 -7.78
C VAL A 257 -3.78 -4.21 -8.54
N TYR A 258 -3.37 -2.95 -8.70
CA TYR A 258 -2.10 -2.59 -9.35
C TYR A 258 -0.91 -3.22 -8.61
N LEU A 259 -0.83 -3.03 -7.29
CA LEU A 259 0.26 -3.53 -6.47
C LEU A 259 0.29 -5.06 -6.44
N ALA A 260 -0.86 -5.73 -6.42
CA ALA A 260 -0.92 -7.19 -6.42
C ALA A 260 -0.37 -7.76 -7.74
N TYR A 261 -0.65 -7.11 -8.87
CA TYR A 261 -0.05 -7.51 -10.13
C TYR A 261 1.45 -7.19 -10.21
N ALA A 262 1.88 -6.01 -9.73
CA ALA A 262 3.31 -5.68 -9.60
C ALA A 262 4.04 -6.73 -8.75
N ASN A 263 3.39 -7.20 -7.69
CA ASN A 263 3.89 -8.22 -6.79
C ASN A 263 4.03 -9.59 -7.48
N GLU A 264 3.08 -9.99 -8.34
CA GLU A 264 3.23 -11.19 -9.17
C GLU A 264 4.42 -11.08 -10.13
N LEU A 265 4.62 -9.92 -10.77
CA LEU A 265 5.76 -9.70 -11.68
C LEU A 265 7.11 -9.84 -10.98
N LEU A 266 7.19 -9.43 -9.70
CA LEU A 266 8.40 -9.62 -8.89
C LEU A 266 8.61 -11.09 -8.50
N GLU A 267 7.54 -11.86 -8.32
CA GLU A 267 7.62 -13.30 -8.05
C GLU A 267 8.04 -14.10 -9.30
N GLU A 268 7.54 -13.74 -10.48
CA GLU A 268 7.89 -14.39 -11.76
C GLU A 268 9.34 -14.16 -12.20
N ARG A 269 9.98 -13.08 -11.72
CA ARG A 269 11.35 -12.69 -12.09
C ARG A 269 12.42 -13.19 -11.11
N ARG A 270 12.04 -13.92 -10.06
CA ARG A 270 12.97 -14.57 -9.10
C ARG A 270 13.39 -15.94 -9.61
#